data_AF-H2BU43-F1
#
_entry.id   AF-H2BU43-F1
#
_cell.length_a   1.000
_cell.length_b   1.000
_cell.length_c   1.000
_cell.angle_alpha   90.00
_cell.angle_beta   90.00
_cell.angle_gamma   90.00
#
_symmetry.space_group_name_H-M   'P 1'
#
loop_
_entity.id
_entity.type
_entity.pdbx_description
1 polymer ?
#
loop_
_entity_poly.entity_id
_entity_poly.type
_entity_poly.pdbx_seq_one_letter_code
_entity_poly.pdbx_strand_id
1 'polypeptide(L)'
;MKNLLLITVFFLGLSISFASEYDWGQNGHRATGEIAQNYLSKKAKKEIYKLLQGKSLALVSTYADEIKSDSKYREYGPWHYVNMPPGETKYNLETANPDGDLLAALKKCKAVLQDESASREEKEFYLKMLVHFVGDLHQPLHAGRGEDKGGNDIQVRWYNDGTNIHSVWDTKMIESFNMSYTELAENTTDLTKEEKQQIASGTFED
;
A
#
# COMPACT_ATOMS: atom_id res chain seq x y z
N MET A 1 22.10 -60.39 -13.87
CA MET A 1 21.64 -59.26 -14.72
C MET A 1 20.34 -58.72 -14.16
N LYS A 2 20.20 -57.39 -14.13
CA LYS A 2 19.03 -56.57 -13.72
C LYS A 2 19.04 -56.03 -12.28
N ASN A 3 19.77 -54.93 -12.18
CA ASN A 3 19.53 -53.72 -11.40
C ASN A 3 18.09 -53.53 -10.90
N LEU A 4 17.96 -53.09 -9.66
CA LEU A 4 17.01 -52.03 -9.35
C LEU A 4 17.56 -51.18 -8.20
N LEU A 5 18.27 -50.11 -8.57
CA LEU A 5 18.52 -48.98 -7.66
C LEU A 5 17.16 -48.42 -7.25
N LEU A 6 16.83 -48.50 -5.96
CA LEU A 6 15.78 -47.68 -5.36
C LEU A 6 16.31 -46.25 -5.28
N ILE A 7 16.07 -45.47 -6.34
CA ILE A 7 16.16 -44.02 -6.30
C ILE A 7 14.88 -43.53 -5.61
N THR A 8 14.96 -43.32 -4.31
CA THR A 8 13.93 -42.59 -3.57
C THR A 8 14.03 -41.11 -3.99
N VAL A 9 13.32 -40.73 -5.05
CA VAL A 9 13.17 -39.33 -5.43
C VAL A 9 12.26 -38.67 -4.40
N PHE A 10 12.86 -37.92 -3.49
CA PHE A 10 12.18 -37.03 -2.57
C PHE A 10 11.59 -35.87 -3.39
N PHE A 11 10.34 -36.01 -3.84
CA PHE A 11 9.59 -34.87 -4.40
C PHE A 11 9.22 -33.96 -3.23
N LEU A 12 10.16 -33.08 -2.85
CA LEU A 12 9.86 -31.89 -2.09
C LEU A 12 9.07 -30.99 -3.05
N GLY A 13 7.74 -31.09 -3.00
CA GLY A 13 6.87 -30.11 -3.64
C GLY A 13 7.15 -28.76 -3.01
N LEU A 14 8.06 -27.98 -3.60
CA LEU A 14 8.10 -26.55 -3.38
C LEU A 14 6.78 -26.01 -3.92
N SER A 15 5.81 -25.89 -3.04
CA SER A 15 4.71 -24.95 -3.21
C SER A 15 5.36 -23.57 -3.21
N ILE A 16 5.80 -23.11 -4.38
CA ILE A 16 6.06 -21.70 -4.60
C ILE A 16 4.67 -21.07 -4.57
N SER A 17 4.21 -20.72 -3.37
CA SER A 17 3.13 -19.78 -3.21
C SER A 17 3.65 -18.47 -3.78
N PHE A 18 3.31 -18.19 -5.03
CA PHE A 18 3.30 -16.81 -5.52
C PHE A 18 2.23 -16.11 -4.70
N ALA A 19 2.61 -15.56 -3.54
CA ALA A 19 1.81 -14.55 -2.88
C ALA A 19 1.73 -13.42 -3.90
N SER A 20 0.56 -13.20 -4.46
CA SER A 20 0.33 -12.01 -5.23
C SER A 20 0.27 -10.84 -4.25
N GLU A 21 1.41 -10.20 -4.01
CA GLU A 21 1.47 -8.88 -3.37
C GLU A 21 0.85 -7.89 -4.38
N TYR A 22 -0.46 -7.71 -4.26
CA TYR A 22 -1.26 -6.71 -4.97
C TYR A 22 -1.68 -5.67 -3.94
N ASP A 23 -0.68 -4.87 -3.61
CA ASP A 23 -0.73 -3.57 -2.95
C ASP A 23 0.27 -2.69 -3.77
N TRP A 24 0.37 -1.36 -3.60
CA TRP A 24 1.44 -0.64 -4.31
C TRP A 24 2.75 -1.40 -4.06
N GLY A 25 3.49 -1.73 -5.10
CA GLY A 25 4.70 -2.54 -4.94
C GLY A 25 5.62 -1.89 -3.90
N GLN A 26 6.43 -2.66 -3.19
CA GLN A 26 7.22 -2.17 -2.05
C GLN A 26 7.99 -0.86 -2.36
N ASN A 27 8.49 -0.71 -3.59
CA ASN A 27 9.17 0.51 -4.03
C ASN A 27 8.23 1.73 -4.14
N GLY A 28 6.98 1.56 -4.58
CA GLY A 28 5.96 2.62 -4.60
C GLY A 28 5.65 3.15 -3.21
N HIS A 29 5.39 2.25 -2.25
CA HIS A 29 5.18 2.64 -0.85
C HIS A 29 6.43 3.28 -0.23
N ARG A 30 7.61 2.71 -0.46
CA ARG A 30 8.86 3.26 0.09
C ARG A 30 9.19 4.63 -0.49
N ALA A 31 9.02 4.83 -1.80
CA ALA A 31 9.23 6.12 -2.45
C ALA A 31 8.25 7.16 -1.92
N THR A 32 6.96 6.81 -1.79
CA THR A 32 5.95 7.68 -1.18
C THR A 32 6.32 8.10 0.24
N GLY A 33 6.74 7.13 1.07
CA GLY A 33 7.20 7.39 2.43
C GLY A 33 8.46 8.28 2.49
N GLU A 34 9.42 8.06 1.59
CA GLU A 34 10.65 8.86 1.49
C GLU A 34 10.35 10.32 1.09
N ILE A 35 9.49 10.52 0.08
CA ILE A 35 9.02 11.85 -0.33
C ILE A 35 8.32 12.54 0.84
N ALA A 36 7.36 11.88 1.48
CA ALA A 36 6.63 12.43 2.62
C ALA A 36 7.55 12.84 3.78
N GLN A 37 8.57 12.03 4.08
CA GLN A 37 9.55 12.28 5.14
C GLN A 37 10.29 13.62 4.95
N ASN A 38 10.53 14.02 3.70
CA ASN A 38 11.21 15.27 3.33
C ASN A 38 10.30 16.51 3.41
N TYR A 39 8.98 16.32 3.34
CA TYR A 39 7.99 17.40 3.45
C TYR A 39 7.49 17.65 4.88
N LEU A 40 7.85 16.81 5.85
CA LEU A 40 7.44 17.01 7.24
C LEU A 40 8.03 18.29 7.85
N SER A 41 7.21 19.00 8.63
CA SER A 41 7.71 20.05 9.52
C SER A 41 8.73 19.48 10.52
N LYS A 42 9.66 20.32 11.01
CA LYS A 42 10.63 19.92 12.03
C LYS A 42 9.97 19.32 13.28
N LYS A 43 8.80 19.84 13.68
CA LYS A 43 8.01 19.33 14.80
C LYS A 43 7.46 17.93 14.49
N ALA A 44 6.80 17.76 13.34
CA ALA A 44 6.25 16.47 12.94
C ALA A 44 7.35 15.39 12.81
N LYS A 45 8.47 15.73 12.17
CA LYS A 45 9.64 14.83 12.03
C LYS A 45 10.15 14.34 13.40
N LYS A 46 10.25 15.24 14.39
CA LYS A 46 10.69 14.88 15.75
C LYS A 46 9.71 13.95 16.46
N GLU A 47 8.41 14.23 16.39
CA GLU A 47 7.41 13.40 17.07
C GLU A 47 7.26 12.03 16.40
N ILE A 48 7.26 11.98 15.06
CA ILE A 48 7.28 10.73 14.29
C ILE A 48 8.53 9.91 14.61
N TYR A 49 9.71 10.53 14.67
CA TYR A 49 10.95 9.82 15.01
C TYR A 49 10.87 9.15 16.38
N LYS A 50 10.32 9.83 17.39
CA LYS A 50 10.11 9.23 18.72
C LYS A 50 9.11 8.09 18.67
N LEU A 51 7.98 8.30 18.01
CA LEU A 51 6.88 7.33 17.96
C LEU A 51 7.29 6.06 17.21
N LEU A 52 8.03 6.19 16.10
CA LEU A 52 8.55 5.08 15.30
C LEU A 52 9.91 4.56 15.78
N GLN A 53 10.42 5.05 16.91
CA GLN A 53 11.67 4.62 17.52
C GLN A 53 12.87 4.69 16.54
N GLY A 54 12.91 5.77 15.76
CA GLY A 54 13.96 6.05 14.79
C GLY A 54 13.79 5.44 13.40
N LYS A 55 12.74 4.65 13.16
CA LYS A 55 12.42 4.13 11.82
C LYS A 55 11.90 5.25 10.91
N SER A 56 12.28 5.21 9.62
CA SER A 56 11.81 6.16 8.62
C SER A 56 10.39 5.84 8.16
N LEU A 57 9.70 6.83 7.57
CA LEU A 57 8.42 6.61 6.90
C LEU A 57 8.54 5.60 5.75
N ALA A 58 9.62 5.64 4.97
CA ALA A 58 9.89 4.67 3.91
C ALA A 58 9.96 3.23 4.45
N LEU A 59 10.61 3.01 5.60
CA LEU A 59 10.70 1.66 6.17
C LEU A 59 9.33 1.12 6.58
N VAL A 60 8.50 1.95 7.20
CA VAL A 60 7.21 1.50 7.74
C VAL A 60 6.05 1.53 6.75
N SER A 61 6.25 2.07 5.54
CA SER A 61 5.18 2.24 4.55
C SER A 61 4.66 0.93 3.96
N THR A 62 5.37 -0.18 4.15
CA THR A 62 4.98 -1.53 3.70
C THR A 62 4.35 -2.36 4.82
N TYR A 63 4.26 -1.82 6.03
CA TYR A 63 3.86 -2.55 7.23
C TYR A 63 2.47 -3.18 7.16
N ALA A 64 1.49 -2.50 6.53
CA ALA A 64 0.12 -3.02 6.47
C ALA A 64 0.03 -4.30 5.63
N ASP A 65 0.76 -4.38 4.51
CA ASP A 65 0.84 -5.59 3.69
C ASP A 65 1.54 -6.73 4.43
N GLU A 66 2.65 -6.41 5.09
CA GLU A 66 3.44 -7.38 5.84
C GLU A 66 2.59 -8.13 6.88
N ILE A 67 1.71 -7.40 7.59
CA ILE A 67 0.86 -7.98 8.63
C ILE A 67 -0.39 -8.69 8.10
N LYS A 68 -0.87 -8.35 6.90
CA LYS A 68 -2.11 -8.88 6.28
C LYS A 68 -2.12 -10.40 6.14
N SER A 69 -0.94 -11.01 6.02
CA SER A 69 -0.77 -12.47 5.95
C SER A 69 -1.00 -13.18 7.29
N ASP A 70 -0.83 -12.50 8.43
CA ASP A 70 -1.12 -13.04 9.75
C ASP A 70 -2.64 -12.97 10.01
N SER A 71 -3.19 -14.15 10.35
CA SER A 71 -4.60 -14.33 10.72
C SER A 71 -5.15 -13.29 11.71
N LYS A 72 -4.31 -12.75 12.61
CA LYS A 72 -4.69 -11.74 13.59
C LYS A 72 -5.06 -10.39 12.98
N TYR A 73 -4.58 -10.10 11.77
CA TYR A 73 -4.73 -8.80 11.12
C TYR A 73 -5.61 -8.87 9.87
N ARG A 74 -6.23 -10.03 9.59
CA ARG A 74 -7.11 -10.23 8.42
C ARG A 74 -8.28 -9.26 8.34
N GLU A 75 -8.75 -8.76 9.49
CA GLU A 75 -9.83 -7.76 9.54
C GLU A 75 -9.47 -6.45 8.82
N TYR A 76 -8.18 -6.15 8.66
CA TYR A 76 -7.71 -4.96 7.94
C TYR A 76 -7.59 -5.18 6.43
N GLY A 77 -7.82 -6.39 5.91
CA GLY A 77 -7.73 -6.66 4.47
C GLY A 77 -8.57 -5.72 3.59
N PRO A 78 -9.85 -5.47 3.94
CA PRO A 78 -10.68 -4.50 3.21
C PRO A 78 -10.21 -3.05 3.25
N TRP A 79 -9.30 -2.69 4.18
CA TRP A 79 -8.87 -1.31 4.38
C TRP A 79 -7.88 -0.81 3.31
N HIS A 80 -7.43 -1.67 2.40
CA HIS A 80 -6.48 -1.31 1.34
C HIS A 80 -7.16 -0.68 0.12
N TYR A 81 -8.48 -0.75 -0.01
CA TYR A 81 -9.18 -0.29 -1.21
C TYR A 81 -10.56 0.29 -0.91
N VAL A 82 -11.09 1.06 -1.86
CA VAL A 82 -12.52 1.35 -2.00
C VAL A 82 -13.03 0.72 -3.30
N ASN A 83 -14.19 0.07 -3.23
CA ASN A 83 -14.84 -0.51 -4.41
C ASN A 83 -16.02 0.35 -4.79
N MET A 84 -15.97 0.94 -5.98
CA MET A 84 -17.09 1.68 -6.56
C MET A 84 -18.01 0.74 -7.36
N PRO A 85 -19.33 0.97 -7.33
CA PRO A 85 -20.27 0.28 -8.20
C PRO A 85 -19.98 0.54 -9.69
N PRO A 86 -20.44 -0.35 -10.60
CA PRO A 86 -20.22 -0.18 -12.03
C PRO A 86 -20.81 1.13 -12.56
N GLY A 87 -20.02 1.88 -13.33
CA GLY A 87 -20.44 3.15 -13.92
C GLY A 87 -20.33 4.37 -12.99
N GLU A 88 -20.06 4.15 -11.70
CA GLU A 88 -19.79 5.24 -10.77
C GLU A 88 -18.39 5.81 -10.97
N THR A 89 -18.28 7.12 -10.78
CA THR A 89 -17.01 7.86 -10.84
C THR A 89 -16.67 8.55 -9.53
N LYS A 90 -17.55 8.38 -8.53
CA LYS A 90 -17.43 8.97 -7.20
C LYS A 90 -17.73 7.91 -6.16
N TYR A 91 -17.01 8.00 -5.05
CA TYR A 91 -17.26 7.18 -3.89
C TYR A 91 -18.65 7.49 -3.30
N ASN A 92 -19.38 6.45 -2.91
CA ASN A 92 -20.66 6.57 -2.22
C ASN A 92 -20.61 5.80 -0.89
N LEU A 93 -20.80 6.54 0.21
CA LEU A 93 -20.80 6.00 1.56
C LEU A 93 -21.93 4.99 1.80
N GLU A 94 -23.07 5.11 1.11
CA GLU A 94 -24.19 4.17 1.24
C GLU A 94 -23.86 2.78 0.69
N THR A 95 -22.90 2.70 -0.24
CA THR A 95 -22.42 1.46 -0.83
C THR A 95 -21.07 1.01 -0.26
N ALA A 96 -20.58 1.68 0.78
CA ALA A 96 -19.31 1.36 1.42
C ALA A 96 -19.33 -0.07 1.99
N ASN A 97 -18.16 -0.68 2.07
CA ASN A 97 -18.03 -2.02 2.63
C ASN A 97 -18.38 -1.97 4.15
N PRO A 98 -19.33 -2.77 4.64
CA PRO A 98 -19.71 -2.79 6.05
C PRO A 98 -18.56 -3.23 6.99
N ASP A 99 -17.59 -4.00 6.48
CA ASP A 99 -16.40 -4.42 7.24
C ASP A 99 -15.31 -3.33 7.27
N GLY A 100 -15.57 -2.17 6.66
CA GLY A 100 -14.63 -1.07 6.48
C GLY A 100 -13.97 -1.08 5.11
N ASP A 101 -13.45 0.08 4.73
CA ASP A 101 -12.72 0.33 3.49
C ASP A 101 -11.59 1.34 3.73
N LEU A 102 -10.85 1.67 2.69
CA LEU A 102 -9.72 2.60 2.76
C LEU A 102 -10.08 3.97 3.33
N LEU A 103 -11.26 4.51 3.02
CA LEU A 103 -11.71 5.78 3.59
C LEU A 103 -11.96 5.65 5.09
N ALA A 104 -12.63 4.58 5.52
CA ALA A 104 -12.85 4.31 6.95
C ALA A 104 -11.52 4.10 7.69
N ALA A 105 -10.55 3.44 7.06
CA ALA A 105 -9.21 3.21 7.59
C ALA A 105 -8.45 4.53 7.83
N LEU A 106 -8.45 5.43 6.85
CA LEU A 106 -7.83 6.75 6.96
C LEU A 106 -8.45 7.58 8.10
N LYS A 107 -9.80 7.56 8.20
CA LYS A 107 -10.53 8.21 9.29
C LYS A 107 -10.15 7.64 10.66
N LYS A 108 -10.09 6.31 10.79
CA LYS A 108 -9.70 5.63 12.03
C LYS A 108 -8.27 5.96 12.42
N CYS A 109 -7.33 5.90 11.49
CA CYS A 109 -5.93 6.24 11.73
C CYS A 109 -5.79 7.69 12.24
N LYS A 110 -6.42 8.64 11.54
CA LYS A 110 -6.44 10.06 11.95
C LYS A 110 -7.02 10.24 13.36
N ALA A 111 -8.17 9.60 13.64
CA ALA A 111 -8.81 9.69 14.95
C ALA A 111 -7.91 9.18 16.08
N VAL A 112 -7.27 8.02 15.92
CA VAL A 112 -6.39 7.45 16.96
C VAL A 112 -5.13 8.30 17.16
N LEU A 113 -4.55 8.84 16.10
CA LEU A 113 -3.38 9.71 16.21
C LEU A 113 -3.69 11.03 16.93
N GLN A 114 -4.92 11.53 16.80
CA GLN A 114 -5.40 12.74 17.46
C GLN A 114 -5.91 12.51 18.89
N ASP A 115 -6.24 11.28 19.26
CA ASP A 115 -6.74 10.93 20.59
C ASP A 115 -5.62 11.00 21.64
N GLU A 116 -5.75 11.89 22.63
CA GLU A 116 -4.77 12.03 23.72
C GLU A 116 -4.75 10.83 24.67
N SER A 117 -5.83 10.05 24.73
CA SER A 117 -5.96 8.86 25.58
C SER A 117 -5.40 7.59 24.94
N ALA A 118 -5.20 7.58 23.62
CA ALA A 118 -4.64 6.43 22.92
C ALA A 118 -3.19 6.15 23.37
N SER A 119 -2.87 4.87 23.57
CA SER A 119 -1.53 4.44 23.97
C SER A 119 -0.48 4.75 22.91
N ARG A 120 0.79 4.76 23.32
CA ARG A 120 1.90 4.96 22.38
C ARG A 120 1.92 3.86 21.32
N GLU A 121 1.66 2.63 21.74
CA GLU A 121 1.63 1.44 20.89
C GLU A 121 0.51 1.51 19.85
N GLU A 122 -0.69 1.96 20.24
CA GLU A 122 -1.80 2.21 19.29
C GLU A 122 -1.44 3.30 18.29
N LYS A 123 -0.89 4.43 18.76
CA LYS A 123 -0.45 5.50 17.87
C LYS A 123 0.65 5.06 16.92
N GLU A 124 1.60 4.26 17.39
CA GLU A 124 2.65 3.70 16.55
C GLU A 124 2.04 2.79 15.47
N PHE A 125 1.14 1.88 15.84
CA PHE A 125 0.45 1.00 14.90
C PHE A 125 -0.30 1.81 13.84
N TYR A 126 -1.19 2.71 14.26
CA TYR A 126 -2.02 3.48 13.33
C TYR A 126 -1.23 4.53 12.53
N LEU A 127 -0.05 4.97 12.99
CA LEU A 127 0.85 5.78 12.14
C LEU A 127 1.39 4.95 10.97
N LYS A 128 1.82 3.71 11.21
CA LYS A 128 2.32 2.83 10.14
C LYS A 128 1.21 2.52 9.14
N MET A 129 0.01 2.22 9.64
CA MET A 129 -1.17 2.01 8.81
C MET A 129 -1.51 3.26 7.99
N LEU A 130 -1.50 4.46 8.60
CA LEU A 130 -1.75 5.72 7.88
C LEU A 130 -0.76 5.94 6.73
N VAL A 131 0.54 5.74 6.98
CA VAL A 131 1.59 5.94 5.98
C VAL A 131 1.37 5.04 4.77
N HIS A 132 0.98 3.78 5.01
CA HIS A 132 0.67 2.83 3.97
C HIS A 132 -0.60 3.21 3.19
N PHE A 133 -1.72 3.44 3.89
CA PHE A 133 -3.02 3.71 3.27
C PHE A 133 -3.09 5.03 2.49
N VAL A 134 -2.28 6.03 2.87
CA VAL A 134 -2.15 7.24 2.04
C VAL A 134 -1.48 6.90 0.70
N GLY A 135 -0.57 5.92 0.67
CA GLY A 135 -0.05 5.36 -0.58
C GLY A 135 -1.17 4.73 -1.38
N ASP A 136 -1.86 3.72 -0.83
CA ASP A 136 -2.98 3.01 -1.48
C ASP A 136 -4.03 3.95 -2.07
N LEU A 137 -4.38 5.02 -1.35
CA LEU A 137 -5.37 5.99 -1.82
C LEU A 137 -5.01 6.59 -3.19
N HIS A 138 -3.72 6.76 -3.44
CA HIS A 138 -3.23 7.33 -4.70
C HIS A 138 -3.01 6.27 -5.78
N GLN A 139 -3.20 4.98 -5.49
CA GLN A 139 -3.24 3.93 -6.52
C GLN A 139 -4.59 3.99 -7.23
N PRO A 140 -4.65 4.33 -8.52
CA PRO A 140 -5.93 4.48 -9.21
C PRO A 140 -6.84 3.25 -9.13
N LEU A 141 -6.25 2.05 -9.06
CA LEU A 141 -6.98 0.79 -9.03
C LEU A 141 -7.33 0.30 -7.61
N HIS A 142 -6.78 0.91 -6.56
CA HIS A 142 -7.27 0.74 -5.18
C HIS A 142 -8.52 1.61 -4.92
N ALA A 143 -8.74 2.64 -5.73
CA ALA A 143 -10.01 3.36 -5.85
C ALA A 143 -10.78 2.92 -7.11
N GLY A 144 -10.89 1.60 -7.27
CA GLY A 144 -11.36 0.95 -8.49
C GLY A 144 -12.79 0.41 -8.40
N ARG A 145 -13.13 -0.47 -9.35
CA ARG A 145 -14.44 -1.13 -9.39
C ARG A 145 -14.41 -2.43 -8.59
N GLY A 146 -15.49 -2.71 -7.88
CA GLY A 146 -15.61 -4.00 -7.19
C GLY A 146 -15.75 -5.20 -8.14
N GLU A 147 -16.38 -5.00 -9.30
CA GLU A 147 -16.72 -6.07 -10.25
C GLU A 147 -15.50 -6.78 -10.86
N ASP A 148 -14.37 -6.07 -10.98
CA ASP A 148 -13.11 -6.57 -11.52
C ASP A 148 -12.00 -6.67 -10.45
N LYS A 149 -12.38 -6.51 -9.17
CA LYS A 149 -11.49 -6.46 -8.02
C LYS A 149 -10.38 -5.41 -8.19
N GLY A 150 -10.74 -4.20 -8.59
CA GLY A 150 -9.77 -3.14 -8.89
C GLY A 150 -8.89 -3.49 -10.10
N GLY A 151 -9.45 -4.13 -11.12
CA GLY A 151 -8.71 -4.58 -12.31
C GLY A 151 -7.85 -5.83 -12.13
N ASN A 152 -7.87 -6.50 -10.96
CA ASN A 152 -7.16 -7.77 -10.79
C ASN A 152 -7.67 -8.88 -11.73
N ASP A 153 -8.96 -8.85 -12.09
CA ASP A 153 -9.55 -9.81 -13.02
C ASP A 153 -9.31 -9.44 -14.50
N ILE A 154 -8.74 -8.26 -14.80
CA ILE A 154 -8.44 -7.82 -16.17
C ILE A 154 -7.03 -8.27 -16.57
N GLN A 155 -6.95 -9.39 -17.28
CA GLN A 155 -5.69 -9.97 -17.77
C GLN A 155 -5.13 -9.18 -18.95
N VAL A 156 -3.82 -8.87 -18.89
CA VAL A 156 -3.06 -8.15 -19.93
C VAL A 156 -1.70 -8.81 -20.14
N ARG A 157 -0.94 -8.33 -21.13
CA ARG A 157 0.47 -8.71 -21.32
C ARG A 157 1.36 -7.50 -21.10
N TRP A 158 2.40 -7.66 -20.29
CA TRP A 158 3.45 -6.67 -20.07
C TRP A 158 4.76 -7.22 -20.64
N TYR A 159 5.27 -6.62 -21.72
CA TYR A 159 6.42 -7.12 -22.48
C TYR A 159 6.36 -8.62 -22.85
N ASN A 160 5.18 -9.07 -23.30
CA ASN A 160 4.84 -10.47 -23.64
C ASN A 160 4.59 -11.43 -22.46
N ASP A 161 4.85 -11.01 -21.23
CA ASP A 161 4.53 -11.80 -20.03
C ASP A 161 3.09 -11.56 -19.58
N GLY A 162 2.40 -12.63 -19.18
CA GLY A 162 1.03 -12.56 -18.68
C GLY A 162 0.96 -11.93 -17.28
N THR A 163 -0.04 -11.07 -17.06
CA THR A 163 -0.30 -10.38 -15.78
C THR A 163 -1.74 -9.84 -15.75
N ASN A 164 -2.12 -9.09 -14.72
CA ASN A 164 -3.32 -8.25 -14.71
C ASN A 164 -2.96 -6.74 -14.70
N ILE A 165 -3.94 -5.87 -15.00
CA ILE A 165 -3.72 -4.40 -15.07
C ILE A 165 -3.42 -3.81 -13.69
N HIS A 166 -3.98 -4.34 -12.60
CA HIS A 166 -3.70 -3.92 -11.23
C HIS A 166 -2.20 -3.99 -10.91
N SER A 167 -1.62 -5.16 -11.15
CA SER A 167 -0.20 -5.46 -11.00
C SER A 167 0.71 -4.60 -11.89
N VAL A 168 0.23 -4.17 -13.07
CA VAL A 168 0.97 -3.26 -13.94
C VAL A 168 1.11 -1.88 -13.27
N TRP A 169 0.03 -1.36 -12.70
CA TRP A 169 0.04 -0.08 -11.99
C TRP A 169 0.83 -0.14 -10.68
N ASP A 170 0.58 -1.17 -9.86
CA ASP A 170 1.23 -1.30 -8.55
C ASP A 170 2.73 -1.46 -8.63
N THR A 171 3.19 -2.30 -9.56
CA THR A 171 4.54 -2.85 -9.49
C THR A 171 5.26 -2.71 -10.82
N LYS A 172 4.72 -3.28 -11.91
CA LYS A 172 5.53 -3.48 -13.12
C LYS A 172 5.95 -2.18 -13.79
N MET A 173 5.08 -1.17 -13.80
CA MET A 173 5.41 0.14 -14.37
C MET A 173 6.51 0.82 -13.54
N ILE A 174 6.42 0.76 -12.21
CA ILE A 174 7.41 1.34 -11.29
C ILE A 174 8.75 0.62 -11.40
N GLU A 175 8.74 -0.71 -11.36
CA GLU A 175 9.97 -1.52 -11.46
C GLU A 175 10.63 -1.42 -12.83
N SER A 176 9.88 -1.08 -13.89
CA SER A 176 10.44 -0.89 -15.24
C SER A 176 11.43 0.26 -15.35
N PHE A 177 11.38 1.24 -14.42
CA PHE A 177 12.40 2.29 -14.33
C PHE A 177 13.76 1.76 -13.84
N ASN A 178 13.78 0.55 -13.24
CA ASN A 178 14.98 -0.06 -12.66
C ASN A 178 15.71 0.88 -11.68
N MET A 179 14.91 1.57 -10.87
CA MET A 179 15.36 2.51 -9.85
C MET A 179 15.04 1.95 -8.45
N SER A 180 15.91 2.22 -7.50
CA SER A 180 15.62 2.09 -6.08
C SER A 180 14.53 3.06 -5.64
N TYR A 181 13.91 2.81 -4.48
CA TYR A 181 12.90 3.73 -3.94
C TYR A 181 13.45 5.14 -3.66
N THR A 182 14.75 5.26 -3.35
CA THR A 182 15.42 6.57 -3.18
C THR A 182 15.60 7.28 -4.51
N GLU A 183 16.01 6.56 -5.56
CA GLU A 183 16.12 7.15 -6.91
C GLU A 183 14.74 7.57 -7.45
N LEU A 184 13.69 6.79 -7.18
CA LEU A 184 12.31 7.18 -7.52
C LEU A 184 11.89 8.45 -6.77
N ALA A 185 12.19 8.54 -5.47
CA ALA A 185 11.86 9.70 -4.65
C ALA A 185 12.64 10.97 -5.08
N GLU A 186 13.88 10.80 -5.53
CA GLU A 186 14.72 11.90 -6.06
C GLU A 186 14.28 12.35 -7.45
N ASN A 187 13.77 11.44 -8.30
CA ASN A 187 13.28 11.74 -9.64
C ASN A 187 11.81 12.19 -9.64
N THR A 188 11.46 13.12 -8.75
CA THR A 188 10.13 13.74 -8.69
C THR A 188 10.15 15.17 -9.23
N THR A 189 8.99 15.69 -9.61
CA THR A 189 8.88 17.08 -10.07
C THR A 189 9.15 18.04 -8.90
N ASP A 190 9.99 19.05 -9.15
CA ASP A 190 10.20 20.15 -8.21
C ASP A 190 8.93 21.00 -8.10
N LEU A 191 8.21 20.84 -7.00
CA LEU A 191 7.01 21.61 -6.72
C LEU A 191 7.36 23.03 -6.22
N THR A 192 6.69 24.03 -6.78
CA THR A 192 6.66 25.41 -6.31
C THR A 192 6.01 25.50 -4.92
N LYS A 193 6.12 26.67 -4.26
CA LYS A 193 5.47 26.88 -2.96
C LYS A 193 3.95 26.87 -3.11
N GLU A 194 3.46 27.43 -4.20
CA GLU A 194 2.05 27.55 -4.54
C GLU A 194 1.44 26.17 -4.79
N GLU A 195 2.11 25.30 -5.57
CA GLU A 195 1.67 23.92 -5.77
C GLU A 195 1.64 23.13 -4.47
N LYS A 196 2.66 23.27 -3.60
CA LYS A 196 2.68 22.63 -2.28
C LYS A 196 1.52 23.09 -1.40
N GLN A 197 1.20 24.38 -1.43
CA GLN A 197 0.05 24.92 -0.68
C GLN A 197 -1.27 24.41 -1.22
N GLN A 198 -1.41 24.33 -2.55
CA GLN A 198 -2.62 23.80 -3.18
C GLN A 198 -2.83 22.33 -2.82
N ILE A 199 -1.79 21.49 -2.94
CA ILE A 199 -1.85 20.07 -2.57
C ILE A 199 -2.17 19.93 -1.08
N ALA A 200 -1.52 20.70 -0.21
CA ALA A 200 -1.73 20.65 1.24
C ALA A 200 -3.08 21.22 1.70
N SER A 201 -3.83 21.89 0.83
CA SER A 201 -5.15 22.45 1.16
C SER A 201 -6.27 21.42 1.08
N GLY A 202 -6.05 20.31 0.36
CA GLY A 202 -7.01 19.22 0.25
C GLY A 202 -7.03 18.31 1.48
N THR A 203 -8.04 17.46 1.51
CA THR A 203 -8.23 16.37 2.46
C THR A 203 -8.24 15.04 1.70
N PHE A 204 -8.11 13.92 2.41
CA PHE A 204 -8.26 12.60 1.78
C PHE A 204 -9.72 12.28 1.38
N GLU A 205 -10.66 13.20 1.64
CA GLU A 205 -12.07 13.07 1.25
C GLU A 205 -12.41 13.84 -0.04
N ASP A 206 -11.49 14.68 -0.52
CA ASP A 206 -11.62 15.46 -1.77
C ASP A 206 -11.19 14.66 -3.00
#